data_AF-A0A9X9F140-F1
#
_entry.id   AF-A0A9X9F140-F1
#
_cell.length_a   1.000
_cell.length_b   1.000
_cell.length_c   1.000
_cell.angle_alpha   90.00
_cell.angle_beta   90.00
_cell.angle_gamma   90.00
#
_symmetry.space_group_name_H-M   'P 1'
#
loop_
_entity.id
_entity.type
_entity.pdbx_description
1 polymer ?
#
loop_
_entity_poly.entity_id
_entity_poly.type
_entity_poly.pdbx_seq_one_letter_code
_entity_poly.pdbx_strand_id
1 'polypeptide(L)' 'MPSLFKTMEFQLKTERLDLSMWEESDSVWMRKLIGERGVDMPTLDSVRNRLIEMRKKADENGISILTIR' A
#
# COMPACT_ATOMS: atom_id res chain seq x y z
N MET A 1 -23.08 -0.98 -21.04
CA MET A 1 -22.91 -2.29 -20.36
C MET A 1 -22.65 -1.99 -18.89
N PRO A 2 -23.35 -2.60 -17.92
CA PRO A 2 -22.90 -2.52 -16.54
C PRO A 2 -21.50 -3.14 -16.48
N SER A 3 -20.59 -2.54 -15.72
CA SER A 3 -19.25 -3.09 -15.60
C SER A 3 -19.35 -4.49 -14.97
N LEU A 4 -18.78 -5.50 -15.63
CA LEU A 4 -18.69 -6.87 -15.11
C LEU A 4 -17.97 -6.92 -13.74
N PHE A 5 -17.22 -5.87 -13.42
CA PHE A 5 -16.46 -5.72 -12.19
C PHE A 5 -16.83 -4.43 -11.47
N LYS A 6 -17.01 -4.51 -10.15
CA LYS A 6 -17.12 -3.34 -9.28
C LYS A 6 -15.70 -2.83 -8.99
N THR A 7 -15.50 -1.51 -9.03
CA THR A 7 -14.26 -0.89 -8.54
C THR A 7 -13.99 -1.37 -7.12
N MET A 8 -12.78 -1.84 -6.88
CA MET A 8 -12.37 -2.32 -5.56
C MET A 8 -12.22 -1.12 -4.63
N GLU A 9 -12.86 -1.19 -3.46
CA GLU A 9 -12.69 -0.18 -2.41
C GLU A 9 -11.23 -0.18 -1.93
N PHE A 10 -10.75 0.95 -1.41
CA PHE A 10 -9.38 1.08 -0.86
C PHE A 10 -9.20 0.39 0.51
N GLN A 11 -10.17 -0.44 0.91
CA GLN A 11 -10.17 -1.25 2.11
C GLN A 11 -11.02 -2.50 1.86
N LEU A 12 -10.58 -3.66 2.33
CA LEU A 12 -11.33 -4.91 2.24
C LEU A 12 -11.17 -5.67 3.56
N LYS A 13 -12.28 -5.93 4.24
CA LYS A 13 -12.30 -6.75 5.45
C LYS A 13 -13.17 -7.98 5.23
N THR A 14 -12.60 -9.14 5.52
CA THR A 14 -13.26 -10.45 5.49
C THR A 14 -12.98 -11.18 6.80
N GLU A 15 -13.52 -12.38 6.99
CA GLU A 15 -13.23 -13.21 8.17
C GLU A 15 -11.74 -13.58 8.31
N ARG A 16 -10.98 -13.59 7.21
CA ARG A 16 -9.59 -14.11 7.18
C ARG A 16 -8.55 -13.10 6.72
N LEU A 17 -8.97 -11.93 6.27
CA LEU A 17 -8.12 -10.95 5.62
C LEU A 17 -8.65 -9.54 5.87
N ASP A 18 -7.77 -8.68 6.38
CA ASP A 18 -7.96 -7.24 6.49
C ASP A 18 -6.91 -6.57 5.60
N LEU A 19 -7.39 -5.86 4.57
CA LEU A 19 -6.57 -5.05 3.68
C LEU A 19 -6.95 -3.59 3.85
N SER A 20 -5.94 -2.74 4.04
CA SER A 20 -6.13 -1.29 3.96
C SER A 20 -4.92 -0.60 3.37
N MET A 21 -5.10 0.63 2.90
CA MET A 21 -4.00 1.41 2.34
C MET A 21 -2.88 1.57 3.35
N TRP A 22 -1.65 1.55 2.85
CA TRP A 22 -0.49 2.06 3.59
C TRP A 22 -0.73 3.47 4.14
N GLU A 23 -0.29 3.69 5.38
CA GLU A 23 -0.26 4.98 6.06
C GLU A 23 1.18 5.48 6.18
N GLU A 24 1.37 6.78 6.38
CA GLU A 24 2.72 7.36 6.56
C GLU A 24 3.47 6.76 7.76
N SER A 25 2.73 6.37 8.80
CA SER A 25 3.22 5.68 10.00
C SER A 25 3.88 4.33 9.68
N ASP A 26 3.42 3.66 8.61
CA ASP A 26 3.93 2.36 8.18
C ASP A 26 5.30 2.44 7.49
N SER A 27 5.83 3.65 7.25
CA SER A 27 7.13 3.86 6.61
C SER A 27 8.28 3.10 7.29
N VAL A 28 8.21 2.89 8.61
CA VAL A 28 9.20 2.09 9.37
C VAL A 28 9.16 0.62 8.98
N TRP A 29 7.99 0.08 8.69
CA TRP A 29 7.82 -1.32 8.30
C TRP A 29 8.11 -1.52 6.81
N MET A 30 7.58 -0.62 5.97
CA MET A 30 7.77 -0.64 4.52
C MET A 30 9.27 -0.58 4.12
N ARG A 31 10.11 0.20 4.82
CA ARG A 31 11.57 0.19 4.55
C ARG A 31 12.22 -1.17 4.81
N LYS A 32 11.76 -1.91 5.83
CA LYS A 32 12.29 -3.24 6.15
C LYS A 32 11.91 -4.24 5.07
N LEU A 33 10.64 -4.24 4.66
CA LEU A 33 10.17 -5.05 3.53
C LEU A 33 10.95 -4.81 2.25
N ILE A 34 11.27 -3.55 1.95
CA ILE A 34 12.07 -3.22 0.76
C ILE A 34 13.48 -3.82 0.91
N GLY A 35 14.12 -3.66 2.06
CA GLY A 35 15.44 -4.25 2.33
C GLY A 35 15.48 -5.77 2.25
N GLU A 36 14.39 -6.45 2.64
CA GLU A 36 14.26 -7.91 2.51
C GLU A 36 14.31 -8.41 1.05
N ARG A 37 14.11 -7.53 0.07
CA ARG A 37 14.17 -7.87 -1.37
C ARG A 37 15.60 -7.93 -1.92
N GLY A 38 16.62 -7.91 -1.07
CA GLY A 38 18.03 -7.96 -1.48
C GLY A 38 18.54 -6.63 -2.06
N VAL A 39 17.86 -5.52 -1.77
CA VAL A 39 18.30 -4.15 -2.09
C VAL A 39 18.66 -3.40 -0.81
N ASP A 40 19.44 -2.33 -0.93
CA ASP A 40 19.75 -1.47 0.20
C ASP A 40 18.48 -0.92 0.85
N MET A 41 18.46 -0.94 2.18
CA MET A 41 17.32 -0.43 2.94
C MET A 41 17.20 1.10 2.72
N PRO A 42 16.08 1.58 2.17
CA PRO A 42 15.89 3.00 1.94
C PRO A 42 15.76 3.79 3.25
N THR A 43 16.03 5.09 3.18
CA THR A 43 15.85 5.99 4.32
C THR A 43 14.38 6.10 4.70
N LEU A 44 14.11 6.40 5.98
CA LEU A 44 12.74 6.53 6.48
C LEU A 44 11.96 7.62 5.74
N ASP A 45 12.59 8.77 5.50
CA ASP A 45 11.95 9.90 4.83
C ASP A 45 11.67 9.61 3.34
N SER A 46 12.55 8.89 2.65
CA SER A 46 12.32 8.44 1.28
C SER A 46 11.07 7.54 1.20
N VAL A 47 10.93 6.59 2.13
CA VAL A 47 9.77 5.72 2.17
C VAL A 47 8.51 6.46 2.57
N ARG A 48 8.57 7.38 3.54
CA ARG A 48 7.41 8.22 3.91
C ARG A 48 6.91 9.02 2.72
N ASN A 49 7.80 9.72 2.00
CA ASN A 49 7.43 10.46 0.79
C ASN A 49 6.84 9.55 -0.29
N ARG A 50 7.39 8.35 -0.48
CA ARG A 50 6.82 7.36 -1.39
C ARG A 50 5.39 6.97 -1.00
N LEU A 51 5.11 6.75 0.28
CA LEU A 51 3.76 6.39 0.74
C LEU A 51 2.76 7.54 0.51
N ILE A 52 3.17 8.79 0.77
CA ILE A 52 2.35 9.99 0.47
C ILE A 52 1.99 10.03 -1.02
N GLU A 53 2.97 9.86 -1.90
CA GLU A 53 2.75 9.89 -3.35
C GLU A 53 1.91 8.70 -3.84
N MET A 54 2.13 7.51 -3.28
CA MET A 54 1.29 6.34 -3.60
C MET A 54 -0.18 6.61 -3.23
N ARG A 55 -0.45 7.23 -2.07
CA ARG A 55 -1.82 7.56 -1.64
C ARG A 55 -2.48 8.60 -2.53
N LYS A 56 -1.76 9.63 -2.98
CA LYS A 56 -2.30 10.60 -3.94
C LYS A 56 -2.73 9.94 -5.26
N LYS A 57 -2.04 8.87 -5.63
CA LYS A 57 -2.30 8.07 -6.84
C LYS A 57 -3.04 6.78 -6.53
N ALA A 58 -3.85 6.74 -5.46
CA ALA A 58 -4.55 5.51 -5.06
C ALA A 58 -5.42 4.95 -6.19
N ASP A 59 -6.14 5.82 -6.91
CA ASP A 59 -6.97 5.44 -8.07
C ASP A 59 -6.17 4.77 -9.20
N GLU A 60 -4.91 5.17 -9.39
CA GLU A 60 -4.00 4.57 -10.39
C GLU A 60 -3.34 3.29 -9.86
N ASN A 61 -2.97 3.28 -8.58
CA ASN A 61 -2.21 2.21 -7.94
C ASN A 61 -3.09 1.01 -7.56
N GLY A 62 -4.38 1.23 -7.31
CA GLY A 62 -5.34 0.19 -6.95
C GLY A 62 -4.86 -0.71 -5.81
N ILE A 63 -4.83 -2.02 -6.05
CA ILE A 63 -4.45 -3.03 -5.05
C ILE A 63 -2.98 -2.94 -4.59
N SER A 64 -2.10 -2.31 -5.36
CA SER A 64 -0.67 -2.24 -5.03
C SER A 64 -0.34 -1.38 -3.80
N ILE A 65 -1.28 -0.54 -3.36
CA ILE A 65 -1.16 0.25 -2.13
C ILE A 65 -1.79 -0.42 -0.90
N LEU A 66 -2.48 -1.55 -1.09
CA LEU A 66 -3.13 -2.25 0.02
C LEU A 66 -2.14 -3.17 0.72
N THR A 67 -2.15 -3.13 2.04
CA THR A 67 -1.40 -4.04 2.90
C THR A 67 -2.31 -4.84 3.79
N ILE A 68 -1.82 -6.01 4.20
CA ILE A 68 -2.38 -6.78 5.29
C ILE A 68 -2.24 -5.99 6.58
N ARG A 69 -3.31 -5.98 7.38
CA ARG A 69 -3.38 -5.40 8.73
C ARG A 69 -3.45 -6.48 9.79
#